data_AF-A0A8T4JYJ1-F1
#
_entry.id   AF-A0A8T4JYJ1-F1
#
_cell.length_a   1.000
_cell.length_b   1.000
_cell.length_c   1.000
_cell.angle_alpha   90.00
_cell.angle_beta   90.00
_cell.angle_gamma   90.00
#
_symmetry.space_group_name_H-M   'P 1'
#
loop_
_entity.id
_entity.type
_entity.pdbx_description
1 polymer ?
#
loop_
_entity_poly.entity_id
_entity_poly.type
_entity_poly.pdbx_seq_one_letter_code
_entity_poly.pdbx_strand_id
1 'polypeptide(L)'
;MGIREYLLMEILECSRSDLAIIDGFNYDLGEIVDDLKRNGVEITLYTITDKVFLMVQSELRDVIKDAIKEREERKHETDTTEEGEKERCKIQKEIDELRRLNPLEDMKWVCDYTDISCRLSDCDGIYRKYLAVDIENLESDMGFKFNEAR
;
A
#
# COMPACT_ATOMS: atom_id res chain seq x y z
N MET A 1 11.43 -17.29 -26.83
CA MET A 1 11.48 -15.94 -26.24
C MET A 1 11.50 -14.96 -27.39
N GLY A 2 10.53 -14.06 -27.46
CA GLY A 2 10.45 -13.06 -28.53
C GLY A 2 11.45 -11.92 -28.30
N ILE A 3 11.88 -11.25 -29.36
CA ILE A 3 12.85 -10.12 -29.27
C ILE A 3 12.33 -8.98 -28.38
N ARG A 4 11.01 -8.80 -28.32
CA ARG A 4 10.33 -7.84 -27.43
C ARG A 4 10.52 -8.19 -25.95
N GLU A 5 10.30 -9.46 -25.57
CA GLU A 5 10.50 -9.91 -24.19
C GLU A 5 11.97 -9.76 -23.80
N TYR A 6 12.89 -10.13 -24.69
CA TYR A 6 14.33 -9.97 -24.47
C TYR A 6 14.71 -8.50 -24.23
N LEU A 7 14.25 -7.59 -25.08
CA LEU A 7 14.52 -6.16 -24.90
C LEU A 7 13.97 -5.62 -23.58
N LEU A 8 12.76 -6.03 -23.18
CA LEU A 8 12.16 -5.60 -21.92
C LEU A 8 12.94 -6.09 -20.70
N MET A 9 13.41 -7.34 -20.71
CA MET A 9 14.24 -7.88 -19.62
C MET A 9 15.57 -7.11 -19.48
N GLU A 10 16.21 -6.79 -20.60
CA GLU A 10 17.47 -6.01 -20.60
C GLU A 10 17.26 -4.58 -20.11
N ILE A 11 16.14 -3.94 -20.49
CA ILE A 11 15.81 -2.58 -20.00
C ILE A 11 15.49 -2.62 -18.51
N LEU A 12 14.68 -3.59 -18.07
CA LEU A 12 14.17 -3.65 -16.70
C LEU A 12 15.09 -4.38 -15.73
N GLU A 13 16.24 -4.87 -16.20
CA GLU A 13 17.23 -5.65 -15.45
C GLU A 13 16.61 -6.84 -14.68
N CYS A 14 15.73 -7.59 -15.35
CA CYS A 14 14.94 -8.64 -14.71
C CYS A 14 14.87 -9.93 -15.54
N SER A 15 14.49 -11.03 -14.88
CA SER A 15 14.26 -12.32 -15.53
C SER A 15 12.90 -12.37 -16.22
N ARG A 16 12.71 -13.41 -17.03
CA ARG A 16 11.41 -13.64 -17.70
C ARG A 16 10.28 -13.86 -16.70
N SER A 17 10.58 -14.50 -15.57
CA SER A 17 9.59 -14.76 -14.52
C SER A 17 9.16 -13.44 -13.88
N ASP A 18 10.11 -12.54 -13.67
CA ASP A 18 9.87 -11.27 -12.98
C ASP A 18 9.05 -10.30 -13.86
N LEU A 19 9.13 -10.42 -15.18
CA LEU A 19 8.26 -9.65 -16.09
C LEU A 19 6.77 -9.92 -15.82
N ALA A 20 6.39 -11.11 -15.38
CA ALA A 20 5.00 -11.44 -15.07
C ALA A 20 4.48 -10.70 -13.82
N ILE A 21 5.36 -10.16 -12.99
CA ILE A 21 4.99 -9.33 -11.84
C ILE A 21 4.34 -8.03 -12.31
N ILE A 22 4.89 -7.44 -13.38
CA ILE A 22 4.44 -6.17 -13.93
C ILE A 22 3.00 -6.27 -14.43
N ASP A 23 2.63 -7.43 -15.00
CA ASP A 23 1.26 -7.72 -15.44
C ASP A 23 0.25 -7.73 -14.27
N GLY A 24 0.74 -7.86 -13.02
CA GLY A 24 -0.08 -7.82 -11.81
C GLY A 24 -0.39 -6.43 -11.29
N PHE A 25 0.34 -5.39 -11.72
CA PHE A 25 0.10 -4.02 -11.26
C PHE A 25 -1.11 -3.40 -11.95
N ASN A 26 -2.12 -3.01 -11.17
CA ASN A 26 -3.26 -2.21 -11.61
C ASN A 26 -2.99 -0.70 -11.50
N TYR A 27 -1.74 -0.29 -11.73
CA TYR A 27 -1.30 1.11 -11.71
C TYR A 27 -0.96 1.57 -13.14
N ASP A 28 -1.04 2.88 -13.40
CA ASP A 28 -0.59 3.42 -14.68
C ASP A 28 0.95 3.40 -14.76
N LEU A 29 1.47 2.31 -15.30
CA LEU A 29 2.90 2.13 -15.51
C LEU A 29 3.48 3.17 -16.48
N GLY A 30 2.67 3.72 -17.38
CA GLY A 30 3.07 4.81 -18.26
C GLY A 30 3.37 6.08 -17.46
N GLU A 31 2.48 6.44 -16.53
CA GLU A 31 2.68 7.57 -15.62
C GLU A 31 3.90 7.36 -14.71
N ILE A 32 4.05 6.15 -14.14
CA ILE A 32 5.20 5.79 -13.31
C ILE A 32 6.51 5.95 -14.08
N VAL A 33 6.59 5.39 -15.30
CA VAL A 33 7.78 5.50 -16.14
C VAL A 33 8.08 6.95 -16.52
N ASP A 34 7.06 7.75 -16.82
CA ASP A 34 7.24 9.16 -17.14
C ASP A 34 7.74 9.97 -15.95
N ASP A 35 7.26 9.68 -14.73
CA ASP A 35 7.79 10.30 -13.51
C ASP A 35 9.24 9.91 -13.24
N LEU A 36 9.59 8.62 -13.35
CA LEU A 36 10.98 8.15 -13.21
C LEU A 36 11.92 8.86 -14.20
N LYS A 37 11.51 8.96 -15.48
CA LYS A 37 12.27 9.70 -16.50
C LYS A 37 12.45 11.17 -16.16
N ARG A 38 11.39 11.86 -15.71
CA ARG A 38 11.45 13.29 -15.33
C ARG A 38 12.41 13.53 -14.17
N ASN A 39 12.50 12.58 -13.25
CA ASN A 39 13.39 12.63 -12.09
C ASN A 39 14.81 12.09 -12.39
N GLY A 40 15.09 11.65 -13.62
CA GLY A 40 16.40 11.11 -14.01
C GLY A 40 16.73 9.77 -13.35
N VAL A 41 15.72 9.02 -12.93
CA VAL A 41 15.85 7.69 -12.33
C VAL A 41 15.86 6.65 -13.44
N GLU A 42 16.79 5.70 -13.35
CA GLU A 42 16.88 4.57 -14.29
C GLU A 42 15.63 3.70 -14.20
N ILE A 43 15.14 3.21 -15.34
CA ILE A 43 13.91 2.42 -15.40
C ILE A 43 14.26 0.95 -15.26
N THR A 44 14.25 0.45 -14.04
CA THR A 44 14.40 -0.98 -13.72
C THR A 44 13.13 -1.53 -13.07
N LEU A 45 12.97 -2.86 -13.04
CA LEU A 45 11.87 -3.49 -12.31
C LEU A 45 11.85 -3.04 -10.84
N TYR A 46 13.03 -2.91 -10.22
CA TYR A 46 13.17 -2.41 -8.85
C TYR A 46 12.57 -1.01 -8.69
N THR A 47 12.94 -0.06 -9.56
CA THR A 47 12.46 1.34 -9.45
C THR A 47 10.98 1.50 -9.75
N ILE A 48 10.43 0.70 -10.67
CA ILE A 48 8.98 0.65 -10.94
C ILE A 48 8.26 0.12 -9.69
N THR A 49 8.76 -0.98 -9.15
CA THR A 49 8.18 -1.63 -7.96
C THR A 49 8.25 -0.71 -6.74
N ASP A 50 9.39 -0.04 -6.51
CA ASP A 50 9.56 0.97 -5.47
C ASP A 50 8.51 2.08 -5.61
N LYS A 51 8.30 2.59 -6.83
CA LYS A 51 7.31 3.62 -7.08
C LYS A 51 5.89 3.13 -6.80
N VAL A 52 5.54 1.92 -7.23
CA VAL A 52 4.23 1.30 -6.91
C VAL A 52 4.05 1.21 -5.39
N PHE A 53 5.03 0.70 -4.66
CA PHE A 53 4.91 0.59 -3.21
C PHE A 53 4.86 1.94 -2.49
N LEU A 54 5.54 2.97 -2.99
CA LEU A 54 5.38 4.35 -2.50
C LEU A 54 3.97 4.89 -2.73
N MET A 55 3.34 4.54 -3.87
CA MET A 55 1.95 4.89 -4.14
C MET A 55 1.00 4.18 -3.17
N VAL A 56 1.16 2.86 -2.97
CA VAL A 56 0.41 2.08 -1.97
C VAL A 56 0.54 2.68 -0.57
N GLN A 57 1.75 3.06 -0.14
CA GLN A 57 1.96 3.71 1.16
C GLN A 57 1.22 5.06 1.26
N SER A 58 1.13 5.80 0.15
CA SER A 58 0.39 7.06 0.12
C SER A 58 -1.11 6.85 0.18
N GLU A 59 -1.64 5.90 -0.58
CA GLU A 59 -3.06 5.52 -0.59
C GLU A 59 -3.48 5.00 0.78
N LEU A 60 -2.67 4.14 1.40
CA LEU A 60 -2.92 3.63 2.75
C LEU A 60 -2.99 4.76 3.79
N ARG A 61 -2.16 5.79 3.64
CA ARG A 61 -2.20 6.98 4.51
C ARG A 61 -3.48 7.78 4.32
N ASP A 62 -4.00 7.87 3.10
CA ASP A 62 -5.25 8.58 2.84
C ASP A 62 -6.46 7.79 3.37
N VAL A 63 -6.46 6.46 3.20
CA VAL A 63 -7.42 5.55 3.83
C VAL A 63 -7.43 5.72 5.36
N ILE A 64 -6.26 5.78 6.02
CA ILE A 64 -6.19 6.04 7.47
C ILE A 64 -6.81 7.38 7.84
N LYS A 65 -6.53 8.45 7.09
CA LYS A 65 -7.09 9.79 7.36
C LYS A 65 -8.61 9.79 7.23
N ASP A 66 -9.14 9.17 6.19
CA ASP A 66 -10.58 9.09 5.98
C ASP A 66 -11.27 8.28 7.09
N ALA A 67 -10.68 7.16 7.49
CA ALA A 67 -11.17 6.35 8.60
C ALA A 67 -11.14 7.08 9.95
N ILE A 68 -10.13 7.94 10.19
CA ILE A 68 -10.08 8.82 11.37
C ILE A 68 -11.19 9.87 11.31
N LYS A 69 -11.35 10.53 10.15
CA LYS A 69 -12.34 11.58 9.96
C LYS A 69 -13.77 11.07 10.16
N GLU A 70 -14.10 9.92 9.59
CA GLU A 70 -15.40 9.26 9.76
C GLU A 70 -15.72 9.00 11.26
N ARG A 71 -14.70 8.56 12.03
CA ARG A 71 -14.84 8.33 13.47
C ARG A 71 -14.96 9.64 14.25
N GLU A 72 -14.26 10.69 13.87
CA GLU A 72 -14.40 12.02 14.48
C GLU A 72 -15.82 12.58 14.28
N GLU A 73 -16.39 12.40 13.09
CA GLU A 73 -17.78 12.77 12.78
C GLU A 73 -18.77 11.99 13.65
N ARG A 74 -18.65 10.65 13.71
CA ARG A 74 -19.49 9.80 14.58
C ARG A 74 -19.40 10.19 16.06
N LYS A 75 -18.19 10.54 16.54
CA LYS A 75 -17.97 11.01 17.91
C LYS A 75 -18.67 12.35 18.18
N HIS A 76 -18.73 13.23 17.18
CA HIS A 76 -19.40 14.52 17.29
C HIS A 76 -20.93 14.36 17.36
N GLU A 77 -21.48 13.40 16.61
CA GLU A 77 -22.91 13.09 16.57
C GLU A 77 -23.43 12.34 17.80
N THR A 78 -22.54 11.79 18.63
CA THR A 78 -22.92 11.08 19.84
C THR A 78 -23.56 12.02 20.87
N ASP A 79 -24.65 11.57 21.50
CA ASP A 79 -25.37 12.34 22.51
C ASP A 79 -24.55 12.57 23.81
N THR A 80 -25.10 13.40 24.71
CA THR A 80 -24.48 13.76 26.01
C THR A 80 -24.96 12.88 27.17
N THR A 81 -25.55 11.71 26.89
CA THR A 81 -25.95 10.76 27.94
C THR A 81 -24.72 10.01 28.48
N GLU A 82 -24.90 9.28 29.58
CA GLU A 82 -23.82 8.43 30.11
C GLU A 82 -23.44 7.32 29.11
N GLU A 83 -24.41 6.78 28.38
CA GLU A 83 -24.16 5.86 27.26
C GLU A 83 -23.38 6.54 26.13
N GLY A 84 -23.76 7.78 25.77
CA GLY A 84 -23.06 8.57 24.76
C GLY A 84 -21.62 8.88 25.14
N GLU A 85 -21.34 9.20 26.41
CA GLU A 85 -19.97 9.39 26.90
C GLU A 85 -19.13 8.11 26.80
N LYS A 86 -19.71 6.95 27.14
CA LYS A 86 -19.03 5.64 26.99
C LYS A 86 -18.69 5.37 25.53
N GLU A 87 -19.60 5.67 24.63
CA GLU A 87 -19.40 5.46 23.19
C GLU A 87 -18.33 6.41 22.63
N ARG A 88 -18.37 7.70 22.98
CA ARG A 88 -17.32 8.68 22.62
C ARG A 88 -15.95 8.24 23.10
N CYS A 89 -15.87 7.64 24.28
CA CYS A 89 -14.63 7.13 24.85
C CYS A 89 -14.10 5.91 24.08
N LYS A 90 -14.98 5.04 23.57
CA LYS A 90 -14.58 3.94 22.67
C LYS A 90 -14.08 4.47 21.32
N ILE A 91 -14.85 5.37 20.69
CA ILE A 91 -14.47 5.96 19.39
C ILE A 91 -13.12 6.67 19.50
N GLN A 92 -12.86 7.39 20.60
CA GLN A 92 -11.55 8.01 20.82
C GLN A 92 -10.41 6.99 20.86
N LYS A 93 -10.61 5.82 21.49
CA LYS A 93 -9.59 4.76 21.50
C LYS A 93 -9.32 4.22 20.10
N GLU A 94 -10.35 4.06 19.26
CA GLU A 94 -10.17 3.64 17.86
C GLU A 94 -9.37 4.67 17.07
N ILE A 95 -9.67 5.97 17.24
CA ILE A 95 -8.92 7.07 16.61
C ILE A 95 -7.47 7.06 17.09
N ASP A 96 -7.22 6.85 18.38
CA ASP A 96 -5.87 6.80 18.94
C ASP A 96 -5.08 5.59 18.42
N GLU A 97 -5.73 4.45 18.16
CA GLU A 97 -5.12 3.29 17.51
C GLU A 97 -4.78 3.61 16.04
N LEU A 98 -5.70 4.20 15.28
CA LEU A 98 -5.47 4.58 13.88
C LEU A 98 -4.37 5.64 13.72
N ARG A 99 -4.27 6.61 14.64
CA ARG A 99 -3.23 7.65 14.62
C ARG A 99 -1.82 7.12 14.90
N ARG A 100 -1.68 5.91 15.42
CA ARG A 100 -0.38 5.25 15.60
C ARG A 100 0.16 4.65 14.30
N LEU A 101 -0.71 4.45 13.31
CA LEU A 101 -0.34 3.87 12.03
C LEU A 101 0.51 4.86 11.23
N ASN A 102 1.60 4.35 10.66
CA ASN A 102 2.46 5.09 9.77
C ASN A 102 2.87 4.18 8.59
N PRO A 103 2.13 4.23 7.46
CA PRO A 103 2.40 3.38 6.30
C PRO A 103 3.84 3.38 5.80
N LEU A 104 4.56 4.51 5.94
CA LEU A 104 5.96 4.62 5.52
C LEU A 104 6.91 3.74 6.35
N GLU A 105 6.61 3.55 7.63
CA GLU A 105 7.40 2.74 8.55
C GLU A 105 6.84 1.31 8.67
N ASP A 106 5.50 1.21 8.61
CA ASP A 106 4.76 -0.02 8.81
C ASP A 106 4.89 -0.96 7.62
N MET A 107 4.86 -0.43 6.40
CA MET A 107 4.95 -1.20 5.17
C MET A 107 6.40 -1.31 4.71
N LYS A 108 6.91 -2.54 4.65
CA LYS A 108 8.26 -2.85 4.19
C LYS A 108 8.17 -3.80 3.01
N TRP A 109 9.03 -3.59 2.02
CA TRP A 109 9.11 -4.46 0.86
C TRP A 109 10.56 -4.80 0.55
N VAL A 110 10.75 -5.91 -0.16
CA VAL A 110 12.04 -6.39 -0.66
C VAL A 110 11.82 -6.84 -2.09
N CYS A 111 12.74 -6.46 -2.97
CA CYS A 111 12.89 -7.02 -4.30
C CYS A 111 14.32 -7.51 -4.39
N ASP A 112 14.51 -8.82 -4.30
CA ASP A 112 15.73 -9.45 -4.76
C ASP A 112 15.46 -10.04 -6.16
N TYR A 113 16.50 -10.39 -6.90
CA TYR A 113 16.42 -10.91 -8.28
C TYR A 113 15.65 -12.25 -8.41
N THR A 114 15.01 -12.69 -7.35
CA THR A 114 14.32 -13.97 -7.21
C THR A 114 12.88 -13.75 -6.74
N ASP A 115 12.67 -12.92 -5.72
CA ASP A 115 11.37 -12.74 -5.08
C ASP A 115 11.07 -11.25 -4.81
N ILE A 116 9.79 -10.90 -4.98
CA ILE A 116 9.25 -9.63 -4.49
C ILE A 116 8.26 -9.92 -3.38
N SER A 117 8.48 -9.31 -2.23
CA SER A 117 7.61 -9.46 -1.07
C SER A 117 7.33 -8.13 -0.42
N CYS A 118 6.12 -7.98 0.12
CA CYS A 118 5.73 -6.85 0.93
C CYS A 118 5.08 -7.33 2.23
N ARG A 119 5.27 -6.57 3.31
CA ARG A 119 4.74 -6.89 4.63
C ARG A 119 4.28 -5.64 5.34
N LEU A 120 3.18 -5.76 6.06
CA LEU A 120 2.74 -4.79 7.07
C LEU A 120 3.25 -5.29 8.42
N SER A 121 4.06 -4.47 9.09
CA SER A 121 4.76 -4.83 10.32
C SER A 121 3.88 -4.67 11.57
N ASP A 122 4.44 -4.19 12.68
CA ASP A 122 3.95 -4.30 14.07
C ASP A 122 2.49 -3.84 14.33
N CYS A 123 1.86 -3.19 13.36
CA CYS A 123 0.48 -2.72 13.42
C CYS A 123 -0.51 -3.46 12.48
N ASP A 124 -0.13 -4.57 11.83
CA ASP A 124 -1.00 -5.33 10.90
C ASP A 124 -2.37 -5.67 11.50
N GLY A 125 -2.40 -6.01 12.79
CA GLY A 125 -3.65 -6.27 13.51
C GLY A 125 -4.60 -5.06 13.58
N ILE A 126 -4.08 -3.84 13.60
CA ILE A 126 -4.89 -2.60 13.59
C ILE A 126 -5.39 -2.32 12.17
N TYR A 127 -4.52 -2.45 11.15
CA TYR A 127 -4.91 -2.31 9.75
C TYR A 127 -6.05 -3.27 9.40
N ARG A 128 -5.89 -4.56 9.68
CA ARG A 128 -6.92 -5.57 9.38
C ARG A 128 -8.17 -5.43 10.25
N LYS A 129 -8.07 -4.85 11.45
CA LYS A 129 -9.24 -4.61 12.31
C LYS A 129 -10.13 -3.49 11.81
N TYR A 130 -9.56 -2.41 11.28
CA TYR A 130 -10.31 -1.21 10.92
C TYR A 130 -10.42 -0.92 9.43
N LEU A 131 -9.52 -1.46 8.62
CA LEU A 131 -9.32 -1.13 7.20
C LEU A 131 -9.27 -2.40 6.32
N ALA A 132 -9.90 -3.50 6.74
CA ALA A 132 -9.79 -4.79 6.05
C ALA A 132 -10.12 -4.72 4.55
N VAL A 133 -11.22 -4.05 4.21
CA VAL A 133 -11.68 -3.91 2.82
C VAL A 133 -10.70 -3.06 2.01
N ASP A 134 -10.19 -1.97 2.59
CA ASP A 134 -9.22 -1.11 1.92
C ASP A 134 -7.89 -1.83 1.69
N ILE A 135 -7.44 -2.65 2.64
CA ILE A 135 -6.27 -3.51 2.50
C ILE A 135 -6.48 -4.51 1.36
N GLU A 136 -7.63 -5.18 1.27
CA GLU A 136 -7.93 -6.12 0.19
C GLU A 136 -7.93 -5.44 -1.19
N ASN A 137 -8.46 -4.22 -1.28
CA ASN A 137 -8.43 -3.43 -2.52
C ASN A 137 -6.99 -3.08 -2.91
N LEU A 138 -6.18 -2.61 -1.96
CA LEU A 138 -4.76 -2.30 -2.20
C LEU A 138 -3.96 -3.54 -2.61
N GLU A 139 -4.19 -4.69 -1.98
CA GLU A 139 -3.57 -5.97 -2.36
C GLU A 139 -3.94 -6.37 -3.79
N SER A 140 -5.20 -6.16 -4.19
CA SER A 140 -5.64 -6.37 -5.56
C SER A 140 -4.96 -5.41 -6.54
N ASP A 141 -4.85 -4.12 -6.19
CA ASP A 141 -4.31 -3.11 -7.08
C ASP A 141 -2.79 -3.23 -7.26
N MET A 142 -2.06 -3.54 -6.19
CA MET A 142 -0.62 -3.79 -6.29
C MET A 142 -0.29 -5.18 -6.83
N GLY A 143 -1.26 -6.08 -6.95
CA GLY A 143 -1.04 -7.45 -7.43
C GLY A 143 -0.24 -8.33 -6.47
N PHE A 144 -0.01 -7.89 -5.23
CA PHE A 144 0.67 -8.60 -4.16
C PHE A 144 -0.24 -8.69 -2.94
N LYS A 145 -0.03 -9.72 -2.12
CA LYS A 145 -0.65 -9.78 -0.79
C LYS A 145 0.37 -9.41 0.26
N PHE A 146 -0.05 -8.66 1.27
CA PHE A 146 0.81 -8.39 2.40
C PHE A 146 1.11 -9.69 3.15
N ASN A 147 2.37 -9.88 3.52
CA ASN A 147 2.89 -11.05 4.24
C ASN A 147 2.90 -12.34 3.40
N GLU A 148 2.72 -12.27 2.09
CA GLU A 148 3.00 -13.37 1.15
C GLU A 148 4.21 -13.00 0.27
N ALA A 149 5.14 -13.93 0.11
CA ALA A 149 6.24 -13.80 -0.84
C ALA A 149 5.82 -14.36 -2.21
N ARG A 150 6.32 -13.75 -3.28
CA ARG A 150 6.08 -14.16 -4.65
C ARG A 150 7.36 -14.31 -5.43
#